data_AF-A0A962AWD8-F1
#
_entry.id   AF-A0A962AWD8-F1
#
_cell.length_a   1.000
_cell.length_b   1.000
_cell.length_c   1.000
_cell.angle_alpha   90.00
_cell.angle_beta   90.00
_cell.angle_gamma   90.00
#
_symmetry.space_group_name_H-M   'P 1'
#
loop_
_entity.id
_entity.type
_entity.pdbx_description
1 polymer ?
#
loop_
_entity_poly.entity_id
_entity_poly.type
_entity_poly.pdbx_seq_one_letter_code
_entity_poly.pdbx_strand_id
1 'polypeptide(L)'
;MSPHESPGQNPGARSRLTILFTDLVGSTMLAREMEAEDFAALLDDLRDICRDVVAERGGRIARMQGDGATIVFGHPEPGEDDGRRAVDAALDIHQKVGVMRPIGLPPRLLPLRMHSGVHAGTVLIADGDIERGVFDLVGDVPNVAARLSQRAAPGEILA
;
A
#
# COMPACT_ATOMS: atom_id res chain seq x y z
N MET A 1 30.97 39.15 -3.58
CA MET A 1 29.81 38.71 -2.78
C MET A 1 28.88 37.96 -3.72
N SER A 2 28.99 36.64 -3.76
CA SER A 2 28.11 35.78 -4.58
C SER A 2 26.81 35.52 -3.83
N PRO A 3 25.64 35.48 -4.49
CA PRO A 3 24.39 35.13 -3.85
C PRO A 3 24.43 33.65 -3.45
N HIS A 4 23.97 33.38 -2.25
CA HIS A 4 23.74 32.05 -1.71
C HIS A 4 22.55 31.46 -2.48
N GLU A 5 22.78 30.59 -3.46
CA GLU A 5 21.71 29.73 -3.98
C GLU A 5 21.37 28.74 -2.86
N SER A 6 20.20 28.92 -2.25
CA SER A 6 19.58 27.89 -1.42
C SER A 6 19.35 26.65 -2.31
N PRO A 7 19.66 25.42 -1.86
CA PRO A 7 19.40 24.23 -2.66
C PRO A 7 17.92 24.22 -3.05
N GLY A 8 17.67 24.24 -4.36
CA GLY A 8 16.34 24.39 -4.93
C GLY A 8 15.41 23.32 -4.37
N GLN A 9 14.38 23.76 -3.65
CA GLN A 9 13.25 22.92 -3.26
C GLN A 9 12.64 22.37 -4.55
N ASN A 10 12.70 21.06 -4.77
CA ASN A 10 11.94 20.41 -5.85
C ASN A 10 10.46 20.72 -5.57
N PRO A 11 9.76 21.54 -6.39
CA PRO A 11 8.41 22.01 -6.07
C PRO A 11 7.36 20.90 -6.13
N GLY A 12 7.77 19.68 -6.47
CA GLY A 12 6.92 18.54 -6.72
C GLY A 12 6.27 18.60 -8.11
N ALA A 13 5.92 17.44 -8.65
CA ALA A 13 5.23 17.31 -9.93
C ALA A 13 3.75 17.00 -9.69
N ARG A 14 2.86 17.79 -10.30
CA ARG A 14 1.43 17.47 -10.31
C ARG A 14 1.16 16.35 -11.30
N SER A 15 0.60 15.24 -10.84
CA SER A 15 0.22 14.11 -11.69
C SER A 15 -1.08 13.48 -11.22
N ARG A 16 -1.78 12.79 -12.13
CA ARG A 16 -2.93 11.96 -11.77
C ARG A 16 -2.41 10.58 -11.39
N LEU A 17 -2.71 10.13 -10.18
CA LEU A 17 -2.37 8.79 -9.71
C LEU A 17 -3.63 8.03 -9.32
N THR A 18 -3.55 6.70 -9.35
CA THR A 18 -4.43 5.82 -8.59
C THR A 18 -3.66 5.31 -7.38
N ILE A 19 -4.22 5.48 -6.18
CA ILE A 19 -3.62 5.06 -4.92
C ILE A 19 -4.42 3.89 -4.36
N LEU A 20 -3.74 2.80 -4.06
CA LEU A 20 -4.24 1.64 -3.33
C LEU A 20 -3.64 1.63 -1.93
N PHE A 21 -4.50 1.58 -0.92
CA PHE A 21 -4.15 1.16 0.43
C PHE A 21 -4.66 -0.26 0.65
N THR A 22 -3.80 -1.15 1.11
CA THR A 22 -4.15 -2.53 1.47
C THR A 22 -3.55 -2.86 2.82
N ASP A 23 -4.31 -3.52 3.69
CA ASP A 23 -3.93 -3.78 5.08
C ASP A 23 -4.51 -5.11 5.59
N LEU A 24 -3.79 -5.75 6.53
CA LEU A 24 -4.15 -7.06 7.07
C LEU A 24 -5.22 -6.92 8.15
N VAL A 25 -6.34 -7.62 7.97
CA VAL A 25 -7.43 -7.60 8.95
C VAL A 25 -6.97 -8.20 10.27
N GLY A 26 -7.06 -7.42 11.34
CA GLY A 26 -6.87 -7.89 12.70
C GLY A 26 -5.42 -8.20 13.07
N SER A 27 -4.44 -7.58 12.40
CA SER A 27 -3.01 -7.76 12.68
C SER A 27 -2.61 -7.58 14.14
N THR A 28 -3.20 -6.62 14.85
CA THR A 28 -2.94 -6.43 16.29
C THR A 28 -3.36 -7.64 17.13
N MET A 29 -4.43 -8.33 16.74
CA MET A 29 -4.85 -9.57 17.39
C MET A 29 -3.92 -10.72 16.99
N LEU A 30 -3.53 -10.81 15.71
CA LEU A 30 -2.57 -11.81 15.24
C LEU A 30 -1.23 -11.71 15.98
N ALA A 31 -0.70 -10.51 16.14
CA ALA A 31 0.54 -10.23 16.87
C ALA A 31 0.51 -10.62 18.36
N ARG A 32 -0.70 -10.80 18.94
CA ARG A 32 -0.87 -11.24 20.33
C ARG A 32 -1.03 -12.74 20.47
N GLU A 33 -1.43 -13.42 19.39
CA GLU A 33 -1.70 -14.86 19.36
C GLU A 33 -0.53 -15.66 18.79
N MET A 34 0.41 -14.98 18.13
CA MET A 34 1.62 -15.55 17.55
C MET A 34 2.85 -15.14 18.36
N GLU A 35 3.88 -15.99 18.34
CA GLU A 35 5.21 -15.60 18.79
C GLU A 35 5.78 -14.49 17.88
N ALA A 36 6.66 -13.65 18.41
CA ALA A 36 7.14 -12.47 17.71
C ALA A 36 7.90 -12.82 16.41
N GLU A 37 8.68 -13.90 16.43
CA GLU A 37 9.43 -14.40 15.29
C GLU A 37 8.50 -14.92 14.18
N ASP A 38 7.43 -15.63 14.55
CA ASP A 38 6.44 -16.14 13.60
C ASP A 38 5.61 -15.00 12.99
N PHE A 39 5.26 -14.00 13.80
CA PHE A 39 4.56 -12.81 13.30
C PHE A 39 5.45 -11.98 12.36
N ALA A 40 6.73 -11.85 12.67
CA ALA A 40 7.69 -11.19 11.78
C ALA A 40 7.81 -11.91 10.44
N ALA A 41 7.89 -13.24 10.44
CA ALA A 41 7.91 -14.05 9.22
C ALA A 41 6.62 -13.87 8.38
N LEU A 42 5.45 -13.83 9.03
CA LEU A 42 4.18 -13.51 8.36
C LEU A 42 4.22 -12.14 7.67
N LEU A 43 4.75 -11.11 8.33
CA LEU A 43 4.87 -9.78 7.74
C LEU A 43 5.84 -9.76 6.57
N ASP A 44 6.93 -10.53 6.62
CA ASP A 44 7.87 -10.65 5.51
C ASP A 44 7.23 -11.34 4.31
N ASP A 45 6.52 -12.45 4.51
CA ASP A 45 5.76 -13.11 3.43
C ASP A 45 4.72 -12.17 2.79
N LEU A 46 4.03 -11.37 3.61
CA LEU A 46 3.06 -10.37 3.14
C LEU A 46 3.74 -9.28 2.29
N ARG A 47 4.92 -8.80 2.72
CA ARG A 47 5.70 -7.81 1.97
C ARG A 47 6.16 -8.38 0.64
N ASP A 48 6.51 -9.65 0.59
CA ASP A 48 6.98 -10.33 -0.62
C ASP A 48 5.82 -10.47 -1.62
N ILE A 49 4.65 -10.91 -1.16
CA ILE A 49 3.41 -10.92 -1.96
C ILE A 49 3.11 -9.54 -2.54
N CYS A 50 3.18 -8.49 -1.71
CA CYS A 50 2.95 -7.12 -2.18
C CYS A 50 3.96 -6.71 -3.24
N ARG A 51 5.26 -6.97 -3.04
CA ARG A 51 6.31 -6.61 -4.00
C ARG A 51 6.10 -7.29 -5.35
N ASP A 52 5.83 -8.58 -5.35
CA ASP A 52 5.66 -9.37 -6.56
C ASP A 52 4.42 -8.91 -7.34
N VAL A 53 3.26 -8.83 -6.68
CA VAL A 53 2.01 -8.42 -7.34
C VAL A 53 2.12 -6.98 -7.86
N VAL A 54 2.67 -6.06 -7.07
CA VAL A 54 2.79 -4.66 -7.50
C VAL A 54 3.71 -4.52 -8.70
N ALA A 55 4.81 -5.27 -8.74
CA ALA A 55 5.70 -5.30 -9.89
C ALA A 55 4.99 -5.88 -11.14
N GLU A 56 4.29 -7.01 -10.99
CA GLU A 56 3.52 -7.66 -12.08
C GLU A 56 2.42 -6.75 -12.65
N ARG A 57 1.77 -5.95 -11.79
CA ARG A 57 0.69 -5.02 -12.17
C ARG A 57 1.21 -3.64 -12.60
N GLY A 58 2.53 -3.42 -12.59
CA GLY A 58 3.16 -2.17 -13.00
C GLY A 58 2.83 -0.98 -12.08
N GLY A 59 2.62 -1.26 -10.79
CA GLY A 59 2.51 -0.24 -9.76
C GLY A 59 3.86 0.01 -9.07
N ARG A 60 3.85 0.92 -8.10
CA ARG A 60 5.01 1.18 -7.24
C ARG A 60 4.57 1.24 -5.79
N ILE A 61 5.30 0.56 -4.91
CA ILE A 61 5.10 0.70 -3.47
C ILE A 61 5.65 2.06 -3.05
N ALA A 62 4.77 2.98 -2.65
CA ALA A 62 5.16 4.25 -2.08
C ALA A 62 5.67 4.06 -0.66
N ARG A 63 5.03 3.18 0.10
CA ARG A 63 5.40 2.90 1.50
C ARG A 63 4.88 1.54 1.97
N MET A 64 5.72 0.80 2.68
CA MET A 64 5.30 -0.35 3.51
C MET A 64 5.19 0.10 4.96
N GLN A 65 4.10 -0.24 5.63
CA GLN A 65 3.87 0.11 7.03
C GLN A 65 3.35 -1.11 7.78
N GLY A 66 4.23 -1.80 8.52
CA GLY A 66 3.84 -2.99 9.29
C GLY A 66 3.25 -4.07 8.41
N ASP A 67 1.92 -4.20 8.52
CA ASP A 67 1.00 -5.14 7.91
C ASP A 67 0.22 -4.59 6.70
N GLY A 68 0.51 -3.35 6.31
CA GLY A 68 -0.13 -2.69 5.17
C GLY A 68 0.85 -2.06 4.18
N ALA A 69 0.32 -1.70 3.02
CA ALA A 69 1.05 -1.07 1.93
C ALA A 69 0.27 0.09 1.31
N THR A 70 0.99 1.15 0.95
CA THR A 70 0.52 2.22 0.08
C THR A 70 1.17 2.05 -1.28
N ILE A 71 0.35 1.86 -2.30
CA ILE A 71 0.76 1.51 -3.66
C ILE A 71 0.21 2.58 -4.61
N VAL A 72 1.02 3.00 -5.58
CA VAL A 72 0.63 3.98 -6.60
C VAL A 72 0.71 3.39 -8.00
N PHE A 73 -0.25 3.78 -8.83
CA PHE A 73 -0.28 3.54 -10.28
C PHE A 73 -0.40 4.88 -11.00
N GLY A 74 0.14 4.96 -12.22
CA GLY A 74 0.22 6.20 -13.00
C GLY A 74 1.49 7.03 -12.77
N HIS A 75 2.53 6.42 -12.19
CA HIS A 75 3.85 7.03 -12.04
C HIS A 75 4.92 6.15 -12.70
N PRO A 76 5.84 6.71 -13.52
CA PRO A 76 6.06 8.14 -13.75
C PRO A 76 5.03 8.81 -14.66
N GLU A 77 4.30 8.03 -15.47
CA GLU A 77 3.31 8.53 -16.43
C GLU A 77 1.92 7.92 -16.16
N PRO A 78 0.85 8.74 -16.13
CA PRO A 78 -0.51 8.25 -15.97
C PRO A 78 -1.00 7.41 -17.16
N GLY A 79 -1.67 6.30 -16.87
CA GLY A 79 -2.30 5.42 -17.85
C GLY A 79 -3.82 5.37 -17.70
N GLU A 80 -4.53 5.06 -18.79
CA GLU A 80 -6.00 4.95 -18.77
C GLU A 80 -6.48 3.75 -17.93
N ASP A 81 -5.65 2.72 -17.76
CA ASP A 81 -5.97 1.49 -17.06
C ASP A 81 -5.49 1.45 -15.60
N ASP A 82 -4.89 2.53 -15.09
CA ASP A 82 -4.31 2.59 -13.72
C ASP A 82 -5.31 2.17 -12.64
N GLY A 83 -6.56 2.60 -12.77
CA GLY A 83 -7.66 2.23 -11.87
C GLY A 83 -7.91 0.73 -11.84
N ARG A 84 -7.95 0.12 -13.03
CA ARG A 84 -8.13 -1.34 -13.18
C ARG A 84 -6.92 -2.09 -12.62
N ARG A 85 -5.70 -1.66 -12.94
CA ARG A 85 -4.46 -2.30 -12.45
C ARG A 85 -4.37 -2.25 -10.93
N ALA A 86 -4.83 -1.17 -10.30
CA ALA A 86 -4.90 -1.07 -8.84
C ALA A 86 -5.89 -2.04 -8.21
N VAL A 87 -7.09 -2.17 -8.77
CA VAL A 87 -8.10 -3.13 -8.28
C VAL A 87 -7.65 -4.57 -8.52
N ASP A 88 -7.09 -4.88 -9.70
CA ASP A 88 -6.55 -6.20 -10.02
C ASP A 88 -5.40 -6.57 -9.05
N ALA A 89 -4.52 -5.62 -8.72
CA ALA A 89 -3.47 -5.82 -7.71
C ALA A 89 -4.04 -6.11 -6.32
N ALA A 90 -5.07 -5.37 -5.89
CA ALA A 90 -5.73 -5.63 -4.63
C ALA A 90 -6.35 -7.04 -4.60
N LEU A 91 -7.06 -7.45 -5.65
CA LEU A 91 -7.63 -8.79 -5.76
C LEU A 91 -6.58 -9.90 -5.66
N ASP A 92 -5.45 -9.76 -6.38
CA ASP A 92 -4.36 -10.73 -6.33
C ASP A 92 -3.73 -10.80 -4.94
N ILE A 93 -3.50 -9.66 -4.28
CA ILE A 93 -2.97 -9.61 -2.91
C ILE A 93 -3.94 -10.32 -1.96
N HIS A 94 -5.24 -10.02 -2.03
CA HIS A 94 -6.26 -10.67 -1.21
C HIS A 94 -6.26 -12.19 -1.41
N GLN A 95 -6.19 -12.64 -2.66
CA GLN A 95 -6.17 -14.06 -2.99
C GLN A 95 -4.91 -14.76 -2.45
N LYS A 96 -3.72 -14.20 -2.70
CA LYS A 96 -2.45 -14.76 -2.25
C LYS A 96 -2.35 -14.81 -0.72
N VAL A 97 -2.80 -13.76 -0.03
CA VAL A 97 -2.83 -13.72 1.44
C VAL A 97 -3.84 -14.74 2.00
N GLY A 98 -5.02 -14.89 1.39
CA GLY A 98 -6.04 -15.83 1.87
C GLY A 98 -5.62 -17.30 1.86
N VAL A 99 -4.66 -17.66 1.01
CA VAL A 99 -4.10 -19.03 0.94
C VAL A 99 -2.86 -19.23 1.80
N MET A 100 -2.32 -18.18 2.42
CA MET A 100 -1.18 -18.31 3.33
C MET A 100 -1.50 -19.22 4.52
N ARG A 101 -0.50 -19.99 4.93
CA ARG A 101 -0.56 -20.84 6.14
C ARG A 101 0.72 -20.60 6.96
N PRO A 102 0.82 -19.44 7.63
CA PRO A 102 2.00 -19.12 8.43
C PRO A 102 2.18 -20.12 9.56
N ILE A 103 3.44 -20.38 9.91
CA ILE A 103 3.79 -21.15 11.09
C ILE A 103 3.32 -20.38 12.34
N GLY A 104 2.92 -21.11 13.38
CA GLY A 104 2.47 -20.50 14.64
C GLY A 104 1.06 -19.90 14.60
N LEU A 105 0.45 -19.74 13.43
CA LEU A 105 -0.90 -19.19 13.32
C LEU A 105 -1.97 -20.23 13.69
N PRO A 106 -2.83 -19.97 14.70
CA PRO A 106 -3.92 -20.88 15.05
C PRO A 106 -4.90 -21.08 13.88
N PRO A 107 -5.35 -22.32 13.59
CA PRO A 107 -6.28 -22.59 12.47
C PRO A 107 -7.60 -21.81 12.51
N ARG A 108 -8.06 -21.41 13.70
CA ARG A 108 -9.26 -20.59 13.89
C ARG A 108 -9.14 -19.15 13.37
N LEU A 109 -7.92 -18.69 13.13
CA LEU A 109 -7.61 -17.34 12.61
C LEU A 109 -7.41 -17.34 11.09
N LEU A 110 -7.60 -18.49 10.44
CA LEU A 110 -7.60 -18.64 8.99
C LEU A 110 -9.03 -18.59 8.42
N PRO A 111 -9.18 -18.17 7.14
CA PRO A 111 -8.14 -17.59 6.30
C PRO A 111 -7.76 -16.17 6.75
N LEU A 112 -6.51 -15.77 6.50
CA LEU A 112 -6.11 -14.37 6.59
C LEU A 112 -6.91 -13.56 5.56
N ARG A 113 -7.22 -12.31 5.89
CA ARG A 113 -7.99 -11.42 5.03
C ARG A 113 -7.32 -10.06 4.97
N MET A 114 -7.37 -9.46 3.80
CA MET A 114 -6.99 -8.07 3.60
C MET A 114 -8.25 -7.21 3.53
N HIS A 115 -8.11 -5.91 3.73
CA HIS A 115 -9.10 -4.93 3.34
C HIS A 115 -8.39 -3.83 2.54
N SER A 116 -9.10 -3.21 1.59
CA SER A 116 -8.45 -2.26 0.69
C SER A 116 -9.33 -1.09 0.30
N GLY A 117 -8.66 0.03 0.03
CA GLY A 117 -9.25 1.26 -0.47
C GLY A 117 -8.47 1.74 -1.69
N VAL A 118 -9.17 2.04 -2.77
CA VAL A 118 -8.60 2.57 -4.00
C VAL A 118 -9.17 3.96 -4.25
N HIS A 119 -8.35 4.93 -4.63
CA HIS A 119 -8.88 6.21 -5.10
C HIS A 119 -7.96 6.83 -6.15
N ALA A 120 -8.53 7.45 -7.17
CA ALA A 120 -7.79 8.10 -8.23
C ALA A 120 -8.05 9.61 -8.27
N GLY A 121 -7.00 10.38 -8.46
CA GLY A 121 -7.12 11.83 -8.56
C GLY A 121 -5.77 12.52 -8.76
N THR A 122 -5.80 13.84 -8.82
CA THR A 122 -4.59 14.66 -8.96
C THR A 122 -3.92 14.85 -7.62
N VAL A 123 -2.62 14.55 -7.55
CA VAL A 123 -1.76 14.79 -6.39
C VAL A 123 -0.55 15.61 -6.79
N LEU A 124 0.06 16.27 -5.81
CA LEU A 124 1.42 16.76 -5.92
C LEU A 124 2.37 15.65 -5.41
N ILE A 125 3.30 15.22 -6.25
CA ILE A 125 4.32 14.23 -5.93
C ILE A 125 5.62 14.99 -5.64
N ALA A 126 6.13 14.93 -4.42
CA ALA A 126 7.46 15.41 -4.07
C ALA A 126 8.36 14.26 -3.60
N ASP A 127 9.65 14.54 -3.49
CA ASP A 127 10.62 13.58 -2.97
C ASP A 127 10.23 13.19 -1.54
N GLY A 128 10.18 11.89 -1.27
CA GLY A 128 9.89 11.37 0.06
C GLY A 128 11.10 11.39 1.00
N ASP A 129 10.88 10.94 2.22
CA ASP A 129 11.89 10.78 3.26
C ASP A 129 11.59 9.51 4.09
N ILE A 130 12.31 9.31 5.20
CA ILE A 130 12.12 8.16 6.09
C ILE A 130 10.67 8.09 6.63
N GLU A 131 10.03 9.23 6.87
CA GLU A 131 8.68 9.31 7.42
C GLU A 131 7.59 9.21 6.35
N ARG A 132 7.86 9.71 5.14
CA ARG A 132 6.88 9.84 4.05
C ARG A 132 6.93 8.68 3.05
N GLY A 133 8.03 7.94 3.00
CA GLY A 133 8.25 6.83 2.06
C GLY A 133 9.01 7.27 0.81
N VAL A 134 8.82 6.56 -0.30
CA VAL A 134 9.49 6.86 -1.58
C VAL A 134 8.99 8.18 -2.17
N PHE A 135 7.73 8.53 -1.91
CA PHE A 135 7.09 9.75 -2.39
C PHE A 135 6.39 10.46 -1.24
N ASP A 136 6.47 11.79 -1.22
CA ASP A 136 5.52 12.61 -0.49
C ASP A 136 4.32 12.91 -1.40
N LEU A 137 3.19 12.28 -1.10
CA LEU A 137 1.95 12.42 -1.88
C LEU A 137 1.04 13.44 -1.19
N VAL A 138 0.95 14.64 -1.75
CA VAL A 138 0.16 15.73 -1.17
C VAL A 138 -1.13 15.93 -1.94
N GLY A 139 -2.25 15.92 -1.23
CA GLY A 139 -3.60 16.05 -1.77
C GLY A 139 -4.64 15.35 -0.90
N ASP A 140 -5.89 15.37 -1.33
CA ASP A 140 -6.97 14.62 -0.69
C ASP A 140 -6.95 13.13 -1.06
N VAL A 141 -6.44 12.78 -2.24
CA VAL A 141 -6.46 11.42 -2.80
C VAL A 141 -5.90 10.36 -1.85
N PRO A 142 -4.71 10.53 -1.22
CA PRO A 142 -4.21 9.53 -0.27
C PRO A 142 -5.12 9.36 0.95
N ASN A 143 -5.68 10.45 1.47
CA ASN A 143 -6.57 10.43 2.63
C ASN A 143 -7.92 9.77 2.31
N VAL A 144 -8.45 9.97 1.10
CA VAL A 144 -9.67 9.31 0.65
C VAL A 144 -9.45 7.81 0.49
N ALA A 145 -8.37 7.39 -0.19
CA ALA A 145 -8.03 5.97 -0.36
C ALA A 145 -7.82 5.26 0.99
N ALA A 146 -7.11 5.90 1.93
CA ALA A 146 -6.93 5.38 3.28
C ALA A 146 -8.27 5.22 4.03
N ARG A 147 -9.15 6.22 3.94
CA ARG A 147 -10.48 6.17 4.58
C ARG A 147 -11.39 5.10 3.94
N LEU A 148 -11.29 4.88 2.64
CA LEU A 148 -11.99 3.79 1.96
C LEU A 148 -11.50 2.44 2.51
N SER A 149 -10.17 2.26 2.63
CA SER A 149 -9.61 1.03 3.21
C SER A 149 -10.10 0.78 4.63
N GLN A 150 -10.09 1.80 5.49
CA GLN A 150 -10.57 1.68 6.88
C GLN A 150 -12.06 1.34 7.00
N ARG A 151 -12.86 1.66 5.98
CA ARG A 151 -14.29 1.36 5.95
C ARG A 151 -14.61 0.02 5.30
N ALA A 152 -13.67 -0.57 4.58
CA ALA A 152 -13.83 -1.84 3.92
C ALA A 152 -13.91 -2.97 4.96
N ALA A 153 -14.90 -3.85 4.80
CA ALA A 153 -15.04 -5.07 5.58
C ALA A 153 -13.92 -6.07 5.26
N PRO A 154 -13.74 -7.14 6.06
CA PRO A 154 -12.74 -8.16 5.79
C PRO A 154 -12.92 -8.86 4.43
N GLY A 155 -11.94 -8.71 3.54
CA GLY A 155 -11.98 -9.20 2.15
C GLY A 155 -12.68 -8.26 1.17
N GLU A 156 -13.01 -7.03 1.59
CA GLU A 156 -13.65 -6.02 0.75
C GLU A 156 -12.62 -5.05 0.16
N ILE A 157 -12.92 -4.57 -1.05
CA ILE A 157 -12.21 -3.50 -1.75
C ILE A 157 -13.22 -2.39 -2.02
N LEU A 158 -12.97 -1.19 -1.50
CA LEU A 158 -13.77 0.01 -1.79
C LEU A 158 -12.99 0.93 -2.73
N ALA A 159 -13.66 1.52 -3.73
CA ALA A 159 -13.06 2.39 -4.74
C ALA A 159 -13.86 3.69 -4.95
#